data_AF-A0A4Q3SU54-F1
#
_entry.id   AF-A0A4Q3SU54-F1
#
_cell.length_a   1.000
_cell.length_b   1.000
_cell.length_c   1.000
_cell.angle_alpha   90.00
_cell.angle_beta   90.00
_cell.angle_gamma   90.00
#
_symmetry.space_group_name_H-M   'P 1'
#
loop_
_entity.id
_entity.type
_entity.pdbx_description
1 polymer ?
#
loop_
_entity_poly.entity_id
_entity_poly.type
_entity_poly.pdbx_seq_one_letter_code
_entity_poly.pdbx_strand_id
1 'polypeptide(L)'
;MTTPLLFPGPSLAELDERTREIFRRVVEGYLETGEPVGSRTLSKGGVHLSSASIRNTMQDLTQLGLLGAPHVSAGRIPTHAGLRLFVDGLLEVG
;
A
#
# COMPACT_ATOMS: atom_id res chain seq x y z
N MET A 1 -24.04 -8.19 -26.84
CA MET A 1 -22.86 -7.31 -26.86
C MET A 1 -22.81 -6.52 -25.56
N THR A 2 -22.18 -7.04 -24.50
CA THR A 2 -21.92 -6.26 -23.27
C THR A 2 -20.66 -6.81 -22.60
N THR A 3 -19.54 -6.13 -22.83
CA THR A 3 -18.28 -6.26 -22.07
C THR A 3 -17.50 -4.96 -22.25
N PRO A 4 -16.73 -4.44 -21.27
CA PRO A 4 -16.94 -4.43 -19.82
C PRO A 4 -16.89 -2.99 -19.25
N LEU A 5 -17.40 -2.78 -18.04
CA LEU A 5 -16.97 -1.64 -17.21
C LEU A 5 -15.63 -2.02 -16.58
N LEU A 6 -14.53 -1.76 -17.30
CA LEU A 6 -13.21 -1.71 -16.71
C LEU A 6 -13.18 -0.43 -15.85
N PHE A 7 -13.41 -0.55 -14.56
CA PHE A 7 -12.96 0.48 -13.63
C PHE A 7 -11.43 0.36 -13.62
N PRO A 8 -10.67 1.32 -14.20
CA PRO A 8 -9.27 1.38 -13.87
C PRO A 8 -9.25 1.60 -12.36
N GLY A 9 -8.68 0.64 -11.62
CA GLY A 9 -8.30 0.91 -10.24
C GLY A 9 -7.34 2.11 -10.23
N PRO A 10 -7.14 2.76 -9.07
CA PRO A 10 -6.13 3.81 -8.98
C PRO A 10 -4.81 3.29 -9.54
N SER A 11 -4.12 4.09 -10.33
CA SER A 11 -2.75 3.78 -10.77
C SER A 11 -1.76 4.23 -9.71
N LEU A 12 -0.57 3.61 -9.64
CA LEU A 12 0.50 4.10 -8.75
C LEU A 12 0.87 5.56 -9.05
N ALA A 13 0.78 5.97 -10.32
CA ALA A 13 1.06 7.31 -10.80
C ALA A 13 0.17 8.40 -10.15
N GLU A 14 -1.07 8.07 -9.80
CA GLU A 14 -2.05 8.99 -9.20
C GLU A 14 -1.89 9.14 -7.69
N LEU A 15 -1.20 8.22 -7.03
CA LEU A 15 -0.82 8.38 -5.63
C LEU A 15 0.28 9.43 -5.52
N ASP A 16 0.14 10.32 -4.53
CA ASP A 16 1.21 11.25 -4.19
C ASP A 16 2.48 10.48 -3.76
N GLU A 17 3.64 11.10 -3.95
CA GLU A 17 4.95 10.48 -3.70
C GLU A 17 5.07 9.87 -2.31
N ARG A 18 4.51 10.52 -1.29
CA ARG A 18 4.55 10.04 0.09
C ARG A 18 3.70 8.78 0.25
N THR A 19 2.48 8.81 -0.26
CA THR A 19 1.55 7.68 -0.21
C THR A 19 2.11 6.48 -0.97
N ARG A 20 2.72 6.73 -2.12
CA ARG A 20 3.43 5.71 -2.91
C ARG A 20 4.59 5.08 -2.14
N GLU A 21 5.46 5.87 -1.53
CA GLU A 21 6.60 5.35 -0.76
C GLU A 21 6.13 4.52 0.45
N ILE A 22 5.12 4.99 1.18
CA ILE A 22 4.54 4.22 2.30
C ILE A 22 3.96 2.90 1.79
N PHE A 23 3.20 2.93 0.70
CA PHE A 23 2.61 1.74 0.10
C PHE A 23 3.69 0.74 -0.33
N ARG A 24 4.72 1.20 -1.04
CA ARG A 24 5.87 0.37 -1.45
C ARG A 24 6.52 -0.31 -0.26
N ARG A 25 6.84 0.43 0.80
CA ARG A 25 7.48 -0.11 2.00
C ARG A 25 6.62 -1.13 2.74
N VAL A 26 5.30 -0.95 2.74
CA VAL A 26 4.36 -1.95 3.29
C VAL A 26 4.41 -3.23 2.47
N VAL A 27 4.36 -3.13 1.13
CA VAL A 27 4.40 -4.30 0.25
C VAL A 27 5.74 -5.03 0.38
N GLU A 28 6.86 -4.32 0.34
CA GLU A 28 8.20 -4.88 0.51
C GLU A 28 8.34 -5.60 1.85
N GLY A 29 8.01 -4.93 2.96
CA GLY A 29 8.10 -5.55 4.28
C GLY A 29 7.20 -6.78 4.43
N TYR A 30 6.03 -6.78 3.80
CA TYR A 30 5.15 -7.95 3.76
C TYR A 30 5.73 -9.09 2.92
N LEU A 31 6.31 -8.80 1.75
CA LEU A 31 6.93 -9.82 0.88
C LEU A 31 8.18 -10.43 1.52
N GLU A 32 8.92 -9.66 2.32
CA GLU A 32 10.11 -10.12 3.04
C GLU A 32 9.76 -11.04 4.23
N THR A 33 8.68 -10.75 4.96
CA THR A 33 8.39 -11.38 6.25
C THR A 33 7.15 -12.27 6.27
N GLY A 34 6.19 -12.05 5.36
CA GLY A 34 4.85 -12.62 5.40
C GLY A 34 3.94 -12.03 6.49
N GLU A 35 4.44 -11.10 7.30
CA GLU A 35 3.76 -10.57 8.48
C GLU A 35 3.14 -9.19 8.21
N PRO A 36 2.03 -8.83 8.89
CA PRO A 36 1.45 -7.49 8.79
C PRO A 36 2.43 -6.38 9.18
N VAL A 37 2.50 -5.33 8.36
CA VAL A 37 3.46 -4.22 8.56
C VAL A 37 2.81 -3.08 9.35
N GLY A 38 3.44 -2.69 10.46
CA GLY A 38 2.98 -1.61 11.34
C GLY A 38 3.63 -0.26 11.05
N SER A 39 2.93 0.84 11.37
CA SER A 39 3.45 2.21 11.15
C SER A 39 4.72 2.51 11.93
N ARG A 40 4.88 1.90 13.11
CA ARG A 40 6.09 2.05 13.94
C ARG A 40 7.30 1.40 13.30
N THR A 41 7.12 0.27 12.62
CA THR A 41 8.18 -0.41 11.88
C THR A 41 8.65 0.46 10.73
N LEU A 42 7.72 1.00 9.94
CA LEU A 42 8.04 1.90 8.82
C LEU A 42 8.73 3.19 9.27
N SER A 43 8.25 3.80 10.35
CA SER A 43 8.84 5.01 10.92
C SER A 43 10.30 4.80 11.37
N LYS A 44 10.64 3.60 11.85
CA LYS A 44 12.03 3.22 12.19
C LYS A 44 12.87 2.84 10.98
N GLY A 45 12.23 2.38 9.89
CA GLY A 45 12.87 1.88 8.66
C GLY A 45 13.30 2.94 7.66
N GLY A 46 13.34 4.23 8.05
CA GLY A 46 13.84 5.32 7.21
C GLY A 46 12.77 6.17 6.52
N VAL A 47 11.47 5.93 6.79
CA VAL A 47 10.43 6.88 6.39
C VAL A 47 10.50 8.09 7.33
N HIS A 48 10.85 9.27 6.82
CA HIS A 48 10.94 10.54 7.57
C HIS A 48 9.57 11.09 8.00
N LEU A 49 8.73 10.24 8.60
CA LEU A 49 7.39 10.57 9.08
C LEU A 49 7.14 9.95 10.44
N SER A 50 6.28 10.61 11.22
CA SER A 50 5.81 10.06 12.48
C SER A 50 4.98 8.79 12.25
N SER A 51 4.99 7.89 13.24
CA SER A 51 4.14 6.68 13.20
C SER A 51 2.64 7.00 13.10
N ALA A 52 2.21 8.19 13.56
CA ALA A 52 0.83 8.66 13.43
C ALA A 52 0.52 9.07 11.98
N SER A 53 1.40 9.83 11.34
CA SER A 53 1.26 10.24 9.92
C SER A 53 1.20 9.01 9.01
N ILE A 54 2.09 8.04 9.23
CA ILE A 54 2.10 6.78 8.46
C ILE A 54 0.81 5.99 8.68
N ARG A 55 0.29 5.95 9.93
CA ARG A 55 -0.98 5.28 10.23
C ARG A 55 -2.14 5.90 9.45
N ASN A 56 -2.21 7.22 9.35
CA ASN A 56 -3.26 7.91 8.60
C ASN A 56 -3.18 7.56 7.11
N THR A 57 -2.00 7.67 6.51
CA THR A 57 -1.82 7.29 5.09
C THR A 57 -2.16 5.82 4.83
N MET A 58 -1.79 4.92 5.74
CA MET A 58 -2.20 3.52 5.66
C MET A 58 -3.71 3.32 5.80
N GLN A 59 -4.43 4.18 6.54
CA GLN A 59 -5.90 4.16 6.56
C GLN A 59 -6.46 4.62 5.22
N ASP A 60 -5.90 5.66 4.60
CA ASP A 60 -6.33 6.13 3.28
C ASP A 60 -6.14 5.02 2.23
N LEU A 61 -4.97 4.37 2.23
CA LEU A 61 -4.69 3.19 1.38
C LEU A 61 -5.63 2.01 1.66
N THR A 62 -6.13 1.88 2.90
CA THR A 62 -7.14 0.88 3.25
C THR A 62 -8.50 1.23 2.64
N GLN A 63 -8.89 2.52 2.70
CA GLN A 63 -10.13 3.00 2.09
C GLN A 63 -10.11 2.87 0.56
N LEU A 64 -8.92 2.99 -0.05
CA LEU A 64 -8.69 2.73 -1.48
C LEU A 64 -8.70 1.23 -1.82
N GLY A 65 -8.82 0.33 -0.83
CA GLY A 65 -8.82 -1.12 -1.05
C GLY A 65 -7.45 -1.72 -1.38
N LEU A 66 -6.37 -0.95 -1.24
CA LEU A 66 -4.99 -1.39 -1.53
C LEU A 66 -4.34 -2.09 -0.35
N LEU A 67 -4.72 -1.70 0.87
CA LEU A 67 -4.31 -2.36 2.10
C LEU A 67 -5.51 -2.95 2.83
N GLY A 68 -5.28 -4.05 3.52
CA GLY A 68 -6.20 -4.67 4.46
C GLY A 68 -5.59 -4.75 5.85
N ALA A 69 -6.39 -5.16 6.83
CA ALA A 69 -5.94 -5.41 8.17
C ALA A 69 -6.56 -6.72 8.67
N PRO A 70 -5.76 -7.71 9.13
CA PRO A 70 -6.33 -8.89 9.76
C PRO A 70 -7.05 -8.52 11.06
N HIS A 71 -6.51 -7.53 11.80
CA HIS A 71 -7.12 -6.92 12.97
C HIS A 71 -6.79 -5.42 13.04
N VAL A 72 -7.55 -4.65 13.82
CA VAL A 72 -7.41 -3.18 13.94
C VAL A 72 -6.00 -2.76 14.39
N SER A 73 -5.33 -3.56 15.21
CA SER A 73 -4.00 -3.27 15.80
C SER A 73 -2.82 -3.96 15.12
N ALA A 74 -3.05 -4.96 14.26
CA ALA A 74 -1.98 -5.86 13.79
C ALA A 74 -1.04 -5.22 12.76
N GLY A 75 -1.40 -4.08 12.17
CA GLY A 75 -0.70 -3.47 11.04
C GLY A 75 -1.54 -3.56 9.77
N ARG A 76 -0.87 -3.57 8.62
CA ARG A 76 -1.51 -3.67 7.31
C ARG A 76 -0.84 -4.72 6.44
N ILE A 77 -1.66 -5.37 5.62
CA ILE A 77 -1.23 -6.32 4.59
C ILE A 77 -1.70 -5.80 3.23
N PRO A 78 -0.94 -5.99 2.15
CA PRO A 78 -1.40 -5.63 0.83
C PRO A 78 -2.55 -6.56 0.39
N THR A 79 -3.57 -5.98 -0.23
CA THR A 79 -4.65 -6.77 -0.84
C THR A 79 -4.20 -7.31 -2.19
N HIS A 80 -5.01 -8.18 -2.79
CA HIS A 80 -4.76 -8.63 -4.17
C HIS A 80 -4.71 -7.44 -5.15
N ALA A 81 -5.59 -6.46 -4.98
CA ALA A 81 -5.58 -5.24 -5.78
C ALA A 81 -4.32 -4.39 -5.54
N GLY A 82 -3.90 -4.26 -4.28
CA GLY A 82 -2.65 -3.59 -3.92
C GLY A 82 -1.43 -4.25 -4.57
N LEU A 83 -1.31 -5.57 -4.45
CA LEU A 83 -0.19 -6.31 -5.06
C LEU A 83 -0.16 -6.15 -6.59
N ARG A 84 -1.31 -6.21 -7.24
CA ARG A 84 -1.40 -5.98 -8.70
C ARG A 84 -0.93 -4.57 -9.07
N LEU A 85 -1.44 -3.57 -8.37
CA LEU A 85 -1.05 -2.17 -8.55
C LEU A 85 0.45 -1.97 -8.32
N PHE A 86 1.03 -2.64 -7.31
CA PHE A 86 2.46 -2.62 -7.02
C PHE A 86 3.30 -3.18 -8.17
N VAL A 87 2.90 -4.34 -8.69
CA VAL A 87 3.59 -4.99 -9.83
C VAL A 87 3.45 -4.15 -11.10
N ASP A 88 2.26 -3.63 -11.38
CA ASP A 88 1.98 -2.83 -12.58
C ASP A 88 2.86 -1.56 -12.61
N GLY A 89 3.03 -0.86 -11.50
CA GLY A 89 3.93 0.32 -11.46
C GLY A 89 5.41 0.00 -11.34
N LEU A 90 5.80 -1.22 -10.99
CA LEU A 90 7.19 -1.70 -11.11
C LEU A 90 7.59 -1.85 -12.60
N LEU A 91 6.62 -2.17 -13.45
CA LEU A 91 6.80 -2.31 -14.90
C LEU A 91 6.77 -0.96 -15.65
N GLU A 92 6.13 0.07 -15.09
CA GLU A 92 6.17 1.44 -15.66
C GLU A 92 7.51 2.17 -15.44
N VAL A 93 8.32 1.72 -14.48
CA VAL A 93 9.65 2.28 -14.19
C VAL A 93 10.78 1.50 -14.92
N GLY A 94 10.41 0.59 -15.83
CA GLY A 94 11.32 -0.21 -16.67
C GLY A 94 11.63 0.42 -18.03
#